data_AF-A0A660QJL1-F1
#
_entry.id   AF-A0A660QJL1-F1
#
_cell.length_a   1.000
_cell.length_b   1.000
_cell.length_c   1.000
_cell.angle_alpha   90.00
_cell.angle_beta   90.00
_cell.angle_gamma   90.00
#
_symmetry.space_group_name_H-M   'P 1'
#
loop_
_entity.id
_entity.type
_entity.pdbx_description
1 polymer ?
#
loop_
_entity_poly.entity_id
_entity_poly.type
_entity_poly.pdbx_seq_one_letter_code
_entity_poly.pdbx_strand_id
1 'polypeptide(L)'
;MIKELYDMRVRSLAILVVCLVLFFTLAPFQGKLLGLMEEYKDIVKKYAGSFPVEKLKEWNFYIYSQWFGKNLGQIIPIIGVLFAFPLFSREYENGTMEFLLVRKSRRYVFLSKTLTAIFVMTIELAFFSILPVIYSSIAGKDFESVYSYQYMVHILVGGLFWFSITLLFSTIFEDQVRPLLL
;
A
#
# COMPACT_ATOMS: atom_id res chain seq x y z
N MET A 1 5.63 22.90 -2.05
CA MET A 1 5.91 21.79 -1.12
C MET A 1 4.94 21.73 0.05
N ILE A 2 4.82 22.74 0.93
CA ILE A 2 3.89 22.68 2.09
C ILE A 2 2.43 22.46 1.65
N LYS A 3 1.96 23.19 0.61
CA LYS A 3 0.63 22.97 0.03
C LYS A 3 0.45 21.52 -0.44
N GLU A 4 1.40 21.00 -1.23
CA GLU A 4 1.30 19.63 -1.76
C GLU A 4 1.28 18.58 -0.64
N LEU A 5 2.00 18.80 0.46
CA LEU A 5 1.91 17.93 1.65
C LEU A 5 0.51 17.97 2.28
N TYR A 6 -0.10 19.14 2.37
CA TYR A 6 -1.47 19.27 2.86
C TYR A 6 -2.48 18.55 1.96
N ASP A 7 -2.29 18.64 0.64
CA ASP A 7 -3.12 17.94 -0.34
C ASP A 7 -2.94 16.41 -0.32
N MET A 8 -1.80 15.92 0.19
CA MET A 8 -1.57 14.49 0.42
C MET A 8 -2.18 13.98 1.74
N ARG A 9 -2.36 14.86 2.73
CA ARG A 9 -2.71 14.49 4.11
C ARG A 9 -3.89 13.54 4.22
N VAL A 10 -5.00 13.85 3.55
CA VAL A 10 -6.23 13.05 3.66
C VAL A 10 -6.05 11.66 3.06
N ARG A 11 -5.38 11.55 1.91
CA ARG A 11 -5.11 10.27 1.24
C ARG A 11 -4.16 9.40 2.04
N SER A 12 -3.07 10.00 2.51
CA SER A 12 -2.10 9.36 3.40
C SER A 12 -2.78 8.83 4.66
N LEU A 13 -3.53 9.67 5.38
CA LEU A 13 -4.27 9.23 6.57
C LEU A 13 -5.28 8.10 6.28
N ALA A 14 -6.01 8.17 5.16
CA ALA A 14 -6.95 7.12 4.79
C ALA A 14 -6.23 5.78 4.54
N ILE A 15 -5.12 5.79 3.80
CA ILE A 15 -4.32 4.59 3.50
C ILE A 15 -3.70 4.04 4.78
N LEU A 16 -3.15 4.91 5.62
CA LEU A 16 -2.62 4.54 6.94
C LEU A 16 -3.67 3.84 7.80
N VAL A 17 -4.87 4.40 7.92
CA VAL A 17 -5.95 3.78 8.69
C VAL A 17 -6.35 2.43 8.09
N VAL A 18 -6.56 2.33 6.78
CA VAL A 18 -6.96 1.08 6.11
C VAL A 18 -5.91 -0.01 6.30
N CYS A 19 -4.63 0.30 6.06
CA CYS A 19 -3.54 -0.66 6.21
C CYS A 19 -3.33 -1.08 7.66
N LEU A 20 -3.49 -0.17 8.63
CA LEU A 20 -3.43 -0.52 10.05
C LEU A 20 -4.58 -1.45 10.44
N VAL A 21 -5.81 -1.15 10.03
CA VAL A 21 -6.96 -2.02 10.28
C VAL A 21 -6.70 -3.40 9.67
N LEU A 22 -6.27 -3.47 8.41
CA LEU A 22 -5.93 -4.74 7.77
C LEU A 22 -4.87 -5.50 8.56
N PHE A 23 -3.77 -4.86 8.94
CA PHE A 23 -2.71 -5.52 9.72
C PHE A 23 -3.22 -6.06 11.06
N PHE A 24 -3.94 -5.24 11.85
CA PHE A 24 -4.42 -5.61 13.18
C PHE A 24 -5.62 -6.56 13.16
N THR A 25 -6.29 -6.74 12.02
CA THR A 25 -7.26 -7.84 11.84
C THR A 25 -6.59 -9.18 11.57
N LEU A 26 -5.32 -9.20 11.13
CA LEU A 26 -4.62 -10.41 10.73
C LEU A 26 -3.59 -10.87 11.76
N ALA A 27 -2.70 -9.97 12.20
CA ALA A 27 -1.57 -10.31 13.05
C ALA A 27 -1.99 -10.86 14.44
N PRO A 28 -2.91 -10.22 15.18
CA PRO A 28 -3.38 -10.73 16.48
C PRO A 28 -4.24 -11.98 16.39
N PHE A 29 -4.87 -12.22 15.24
CA PHE A 29 -5.88 -13.26 15.08
C PHE A 29 -5.32 -14.57 14.50
N GLN A 30 -3.99 -14.70 14.35
CA GLN A 30 -3.33 -15.91 13.87
C GLN A 30 -3.88 -17.19 14.54
N GLY A 31 -3.97 -17.21 15.87
CA GLY A 31 -4.45 -18.38 16.62
C GLY A 31 -5.90 -18.75 16.32
N LYS A 32 -6.79 -17.75 16.16
CA LYS A 32 -8.21 -18.00 15.80
C LYS A 32 -8.34 -18.47 14.36
N LEU A 33 -7.57 -17.88 13.44
CA LEU A 33 -7.52 -18.29 12.03
C LEU A 33 -7.06 -19.74 11.89
N LEU A 34 -6.03 -20.14 12.64
CA LEU A 34 -5.54 -21.52 12.67
C LEU A 34 -6.58 -22.48 13.27
N GLY A 35 -7.25 -22.09 14.36
CA GLY A 35 -8.32 -22.90 14.95
C GLY A 35 -9.46 -23.18 13.98
N LEU A 36 -9.91 -22.16 13.25
CA LEU A 36 -10.90 -22.34 12.18
C LEU A 36 -10.38 -23.23 11.05
N MET A 37 -9.11 -23.07 10.64
CA MET A 37 -8.54 -23.93 9.60
C MET A 37 -8.43 -25.41 10.01
N GLU A 38 -8.20 -25.69 11.30
CA GLU A 38 -8.20 -27.05 11.84
C GLU A 38 -9.60 -27.64 11.94
N GLU A 39 -10.61 -26.83 12.31
CA GLU A 39 -12.01 -27.24 12.37
C GLU A 39 -12.55 -27.65 10.98
N TYR A 40 -12.16 -26.92 9.93
CA TYR A 40 -12.61 -27.17 8.55
C TYR A 40 -11.54 -27.86 7.69
N LYS A 41 -10.66 -28.68 8.29
CA LYS A 41 -9.47 -29.26 7.66
C LYS A 41 -9.73 -29.96 6.32
N ASP A 42 -10.86 -30.67 6.19
CA ASP A 42 -11.20 -31.39 4.96
C ASP A 42 -11.57 -30.44 3.80
N ILE A 43 -12.24 -29.33 4.11
CA ILE A 43 -12.54 -28.26 3.16
C ILE A 43 -11.24 -27.52 2.81
N VAL A 44 -10.45 -27.17 3.80
CA VAL A 44 -9.17 -26.47 3.61
C VAL A 44 -8.25 -27.31 2.72
N LYS A 45 -8.09 -28.61 2.95
CA LYS A 45 -7.28 -29.48 2.09
C LYS A 45 -7.77 -29.54 0.65
N LYS A 46 -9.10 -29.53 0.44
CA LYS A 46 -9.70 -29.56 -0.89
C LYS A 46 -9.40 -28.28 -1.70
N TYR A 47 -9.37 -27.12 -1.05
CA TYR A 47 -9.19 -25.82 -1.73
C TYR A 47 -7.77 -25.25 -1.64
N ALA A 48 -7.01 -25.59 -0.60
CA ALA A 48 -5.63 -25.14 -0.40
C ALA A 48 -4.62 -25.92 -1.24
N GLY A 49 -4.98 -27.10 -1.76
CA GLY A 49 -4.11 -27.93 -2.58
C GLY A 49 -2.83 -28.32 -1.83
N SER A 50 -1.67 -28.00 -2.40
CA SER A 50 -0.34 -28.26 -1.81
C SER A 50 0.15 -27.18 -0.85
N PHE A 51 -0.67 -26.18 -0.52
CA PHE A 51 -0.26 -25.11 0.38
C PHE A 51 0.02 -25.66 1.80
N PRO A 52 1.18 -25.37 2.40
CA PRO A 52 1.56 -25.92 3.70
C PRO A 52 0.84 -25.18 4.83
N VAL A 53 -0.41 -25.54 5.10
CA VAL A 53 -1.25 -24.94 6.15
C VAL A 53 -0.59 -25.08 7.51
N GLU A 54 0.11 -26.18 7.76
CA GLU A 54 0.83 -26.43 9.01
C GLU A 54 1.92 -25.37 9.27
N LYS A 55 2.55 -24.83 8.22
CA LYS A 55 3.55 -23.76 8.36
C LYS A 55 2.95 -22.41 8.77
N LEU A 56 1.64 -22.21 8.66
CA LEU A 56 0.98 -20.98 9.16
C LEU A 56 1.05 -20.85 10.69
N LYS A 57 1.42 -21.92 11.40
CA LYS A 57 1.74 -21.88 12.84
C LYS A 57 3.03 -21.09 13.10
N GLU A 58 3.98 -21.15 12.18
CA GLU A 58 5.24 -20.41 12.26
C GLU A 58 4.98 -18.92 11.99
N TRP A 59 5.38 -18.07 12.94
CA TRP A 59 5.07 -16.64 12.88
C TRP A 59 5.70 -15.94 11.67
N ASN A 60 6.97 -16.24 11.37
CA ASN A 60 7.68 -15.75 10.19
C ASN A 60 6.89 -16.05 8.90
N PHE A 61 6.51 -17.32 8.71
CA PHE A 61 5.77 -17.76 7.53
C PHE A 61 4.35 -17.18 7.47
N TYR A 62 3.70 -17.03 8.62
CA TYR A 62 2.38 -16.41 8.71
C TYR A 62 2.42 -14.94 8.27
N ILE A 63 3.34 -14.13 8.82
CA ILE A 63 3.48 -12.72 8.44
C ILE A 63 3.92 -12.58 6.98
N TYR A 64 4.86 -13.40 6.53
CA TYR A 64 5.26 -13.47 5.13
C TYR A 64 4.06 -13.68 4.21
N SER A 65 3.27 -14.72 4.46
CA SER A 65 2.20 -15.13 3.56
C SER A 65 0.98 -14.21 3.65
N GLN A 66 0.56 -13.84 4.86
CA GLN A 66 -0.65 -13.06 5.06
C GLN A 66 -0.41 -11.57 4.91
N TRP A 67 0.63 -11.02 5.54
CA TRP A 67 0.89 -9.58 5.44
C TRP A 67 1.56 -9.23 4.12
N PHE A 68 2.78 -9.70 3.89
CA PHE A 68 3.56 -9.28 2.73
C PHE A 68 3.03 -9.85 1.41
N GLY A 69 2.69 -11.13 1.37
CA GLY A 69 2.26 -11.80 0.14
C GLY A 69 0.83 -11.44 -0.28
N LYS A 70 -0.14 -11.58 0.63
CA LYS A 70 -1.55 -11.34 0.32
C LYS A 70 -1.95 -9.89 0.54
N ASN A 71 -1.97 -9.40 1.76
CA ASN A 71 -2.67 -8.15 2.06
C ASN A 71 -1.91 -6.90 1.59
N LEU A 72 -0.72 -6.66 2.15
CA LEU A 72 0.11 -5.53 1.76
C LEU A 72 0.52 -5.65 0.28
N GLY A 73 0.90 -6.85 -0.18
CA GLY A 73 1.24 -7.10 -1.59
C GLY A 73 0.12 -6.75 -2.56
N GLN A 74 -1.13 -7.15 -2.28
CA GLN A 74 -2.27 -6.89 -3.17
C GLN A 74 -2.80 -5.46 -3.10
N ILE A 75 -2.56 -4.74 -1.99
CA ILE A 75 -3.01 -3.35 -1.87
C ILE A 75 -2.04 -2.34 -2.50
N ILE A 76 -0.79 -2.74 -2.79
CA ILE A 76 0.22 -1.85 -3.43
C ILE A 76 -0.28 -1.17 -4.72
N PRO A 77 -0.90 -1.88 -5.69
CA PRO A 77 -1.46 -1.24 -6.88
C PRO A 77 -2.48 -0.15 -6.53
N ILE A 78 -3.36 -0.43 -5.55
CA ILE A 78 -4.41 0.50 -5.10
C ILE A 78 -3.77 1.73 -4.45
N ILE A 79 -2.75 1.56 -3.61
CA ILE A 79 -1.98 2.67 -3.03
C ILE A 79 -1.37 3.53 -4.13
N GLY A 80 -0.73 2.92 -5.13
CA GLY A 80 -0.18 3.63 -6.29
C GLY A 80 -1.22 4.48 -7.00
N VAL A 81 -2.42 3.91 -7.22
CA VAL A 81 -3.55 4.62 -7.83
C VAL A 81 -3.99 5.82 -6.98
N LEU A 82 -4.27 5.59 -5.69
CA LEU A 82 -4.78 6.65 -4.79
C LEU A 82 -3.80 7.82 -4.64
N PHE A 83 -2.48 7.55 -4.65
CA PHE A 83 -1.46 8.59 -4.57
C PHE A 83 -1.29 9.36 -5.86
N ALA A 84 -1.14 8.67 -7.00
CA ALA A 84 -0.78 9.31 -8.26
C ALA A 84 -1.99 9.88 -9.03
N PHE A 85 -3.14 9.20 -9.01
CA PHE A 85 -4.25 9.54 -9.90
C PHE A 85 -4.77 10.97 -9.71
N PRO A 86 -5.00 11.45 -8.48
CA PRO A 86 -5.55 12.79 -8.28
C PRO A 86 -4.48 13.91 -8.33
N LEU A 87 -3.23 13.63 -8.74
CA LEU A 87 -2.18 14.66 -8.79
C LEU A 87 -2.46 15.71 -9.86
N PHE A 88 -2.87 15.28 -11.05
CA PHE A 88 -3.14 16.17 -12.17
C PHE A 88 -4.59 16.10 -12.65
N SER A 89 -5.22 14.91 -12.66
CA SER A 89 -6.61 14.75 -13.12
C SER A 89 -7.57 15.65 -12.32
N ARG A 90 -7.41 15.69 -10.99
CA ARG A 90 -8.18 16.59 -10.10
C ARG A 90 -7.98 18.07 -10.42
N GLU A 91 -6.79 18.48 -10.85
CA GLU A 91 -6.51 19.88 -11.18
C GLU A 91 -7.11 20.25 -12.54
N TYR A 92 -7.17 19.31 -13.47
CA TYR A 92 -7.90 19.48 -14.74
C TYR A 92 -9.42 19.53 -14.50
N GLU A 93 -9.96 18.59 -13.73
CA GLU A 93 -11.38 18.51 -13.41
C GLU A 93 -11.89 19.78 -12.70
N ASN A 94 -11.11 20.34 -11.78
CA ASN A 94 -11.46 21.58 -11.07
C ASN A 94 -11.12 22.87 -11.84
N GLY A 95 -10.53 22.77 -13.04
CA GLY A 95 -10.06 23.92 -13.82
C GLY A 95 -8.93 24.71 -13.15
N THR A 96 -8.25 24.14 -12.16
CA THR A 96 -7.21 24.82 -11.38
C THR A 96 -5.82 24.74 -12.01
N MET A 97 -5.62 23.84 -12.97
CA MET A 97 -4.35 23.66 -13.67
C MET A 97 -3.87 24.94 -14.37
N GLU A 98 -4.76 25.67 -15.05
CA GLU A 98 -4.42 26.89 -15.77
C GLU A 98 -3.85 27.96 -14.84
N PHE A 99 -4.48 28.16 -13.68
CA PHE A 99 -4.02 29.11 -12.67
C PHE A 99 -2.63 28.74 -12.10
N LEU A 100 -2.34 27.44 -11.96
CA LEU A 100 -1.03 26.98 -11.52
C LEU A 100 0.06 27.27 -12.55
N LEU A 101 -0.24 27.05 -13.84
CA LEU A 101 0.70 27.22 -14.94
C LEU A 101 1.01 28.69 -15.27
N VAL A 102 0.11 29.62 -14.94
CA VAL A 102 0.39 31.06 -15.03
C VAL A 102 1.45 31.49 -14.01
N ARG A 103 1.45 30.87 -12.82
CA ARG A 103 2.32 31.28 -11.70
C ARG A 103 3.65 30.54 -11.63
N LYS A 104 3.72 29.32 -12.19
CA LYS A 104 4.90 28.44 -12.10
C LYS A 104 5.09 27.67 -13.41
N SER A 105 6.34 27.33 -13.71
CA SER A 105 6.65 26.52 -14.90
C SER A 105 6.06 25.11 -14.80
N ARG A 106 5.71 24.51 -15.95
CA ARG A 106 5.19 23.13 -16.04
C ARG A 106 6.09 22.13 -15.32
N ARG A 107 7.41 22.24 -15.51
CA ARG A 107 8.41 21.39 -14.88
C ARG A 107 8.39 21.51 -13.35
N TYR A 108 8.22 22.72 -12.82
CA TYR A 108 8.14 22.94 -11.37
C TYR A 108 6.88 22.32 -10.78
N VAL A 109 5.71 22.54 -11.41
CA VAL A 109 4.44 21.97 -10.96
C VAL A 109 4.50 20.44 -10.97
N PHE A 110 5.01 19.86 -12.06
CA PHE A 110 5.16 18.42 -12.19
C PHE A 110 6.08 17.84 -11.10
N LEU A 111 7.31 18.35 -10.98
CA LEU A 111 8.27 17.82 -10.01
C LEU A 111 7.79 18.02 -8.56
N SER A 112 7.22 19.18 -8.23
CA SER A 112 6.74 19.45 -6.87
C SER A 112 5.65 18.46 -6.47
N LYS A 113 4.66 18.19 -7.33
CA LYS A 113 3.57 17.25 -7.05
C LYS A 113 4.07 15.82 -6.97
N THR A 114 4.79 15.38 -7.99
CA THR A 114 5.28 14.01 -8.12
C THR A 114 6.25 13.64 -7.00
N LEU A 115 7.27 14.46 -6.72
CA LEU A 115 8.24 14.16 -5.67
C LEU A 115 7.63 14.18 -4.28
N THR A 116 6.68 15.09 -4.02
CA THR A 116 5.97 15.12 -2.73
C THR A 116 5.17 13.84 -2.53
N ALA A 117 4.43 13.40 -3.55
CA ALA A 117 3.63 12.18 -3.48
C ALA A 117 4.51 10.92 -3.32
N ILE A 118 5.60 10.81 -4.10
CA ILE A 118 6.57 9.72 -3.96
C ILE A 118 7.17 9.69 -2.55
N PHE A 119 7.54 10.86 -2.00
CA PHE A 119 8.13 10.95 -0.67
C PHE A 119 7.15 10.45 0.42
N VAL A 120 5.91 10.92 0.40
CA VAL A 120 4.89 10.50 1.37
C VAL A 120 4.57 9.00 1.22
N MET A 121 4.36 8.52 0.00
CA MET A 121 4.11 7.10 -0.29
C MET A 121 5.28 6.22 0.19
N THR A 122 6.53 6.63 -0.06
CA THR A 122 7.73 5.89 0.38
C THR A 122 7.78 5.74 1.90
N ILE A 123 7.47 6.82 2.64
CA ILE A 123 7.43 6.78 4.11
C ILE A 123 6.37 5.79 4.60
N GLU A 124 5.17 5.81 4.01
CA GLU A 124 4.09 4.90 4.40
C GLU A 124 4.41 3.44 4.08
N LEU A 125 4.91 3.17 2.89
CA LEU A 125 5.30 1.82 2.48
C LEU A 125 6.43 1.26 3.36
N ALA A 126 7.41 2.10 3.72
CA ALA A 126 8.45 1.73 4.67
C ALA A 126 7.86 1.43 6.06
N PHE A 127 6.95 2.28 6.55
CA PHE A 127 6.26 2.07 7.82
C PHE A 127 5.47 0.76 7.84
N PHE A 128 4.69 0.45 6.81
CA PHE A 128 3.94 -0.81 6.70
C PHE A 128 4.84 -2.05 6.62
N SER A 129 6.05 -1.90 6.07
CA SER A 129 7.03 -2.98 6.00
C SER A 129 7.71 -3.26 7.35
N ILE A 130 7.85 -2.24 8.20
CA ILE A 130 8.44 -2.34 9.53
C ILE A 130 7.40 -2.74 10.59
N LEU A 131 6.11 -2.54 10.30
CA LEU A 131 4.99 -2.83 11.20
C LEU A 131 5.03 -4.23 11.84
N PRO A 132 5.37 -5.33 11.11
CA PRO A 132 5.52 -6.64 11.73
C PRO A 132 6.65 -6.73 12.75
N VAL A 133 7.76 -6.03 12.55
CA VAL A 133 8.88 -5.99 13.50
C VAL A 133 8.44 -5.33 14.80
N ILE A 134 7.76 -4.19 14.69
CA ILE A 134 7.22 -3.46 15.84
C ILE A 134 6.23 -4.35 16.61
N TYR A 135 5.28 -4.94 15.90
CA TYR A 135 4.27 -5.81 16.51
C TYR A 135 4.91 -7.03 17.20
N SER A 136 5.87 -7.68 16.55
CA SER A 136 6.50 -8.89 17.07
C SER A 136 7.30 -8.61 18.35
N SER A 137 7.97 -7.46 18.41
CA SER A 137 8.67 -7.00 19.61
C SER A 137 7.73 -6.74 20.78
N ILE A 138 6.52 -6.23 20.54
CA ILE A 138 5.52 -5.96 21.58
C ILE A 138 4.82 -7.25 22.02
N ALA A 139 4.51 -8.14 21.07
CA ALA A 139 3.76 -9.37 21.29
C ALA A 139 4.63 -10.56 21.75
N GLY A 140 5.95 -10.38 21.89
CA GLY A 140 6.88 -11.46 22.25
C GLY A 140 6.93 -12.58 21.22
N LYS A 141 6.78 -12.25 19.93
CA LYS A 141 6.83 -13.22 18.82
C LYS A 141 8.23 -13.20 18.20
N ASP A 142 8.77 -14.38 17.92
CA ASP A 142 10.04 -14.50 17.19
C ASP A 142 9.83 -14.17 15.72
N PHE A 143 10.24 -12.97 15.32
CA PHE A 143 10.22 -12.51 13.92
C PHE A 143 11.61 -12.12 13.44
N GLU A 144 12.03 -12.69 12.32
CA GLU A 144 13.29 -12.34 11.68
C GLU A 144 13.14 -11.03 10.89
N SER A 145 13.74 -9.95 11.43
CA SER A 145 13.64 -8.61 10.85
C SER A 145 14.22 -8.50 9.43
N VAL A 146 15.13 -9.40 9.05
CA VAL A 146 15.70 -9.51 7.70
C VAL A 146 14.59 -9.63 6.65
N TYR A 147 13.53 -10.39 6.93
CA TYR A 147 12.41 -10.54 5.99
C TYR A 147 11.69 -9.21 5.75
N SER A 148 11.46 -8.40 6.79
CA SER A 148 10.84 -7.08 6.62
C SER A 148 11.65 -6.17 5.69
N TYR A 149 12.98 -6.17 5.79
CA TYR A 149 13.82 -5.35 4.90
C TYR A 149 13.82 -5.85 3.47
N GLN A 150 13.88 -7.17 3.25
CA GLN A 150 13.79 -7.76 1.92
C GLN A 150 12.45 -7.40 1.26
N TYR A 151 11.35 -7.50 1.99
CA TYR A 151 10.02 -7.16 1.49
C TYR A 151 9.80 -5.68 1.28
N MET A 152 10.39 -4.83 2.12
CA MET A 152 10.35 -3.38 1.94
C MET A 152 10.86 -2.99 0.56
N VAL A 153 11.96 -3.58 0.09
CA VAL A 153 12.50 -3.32 -1.25
C VAL A 153 11.48 -3.70 -2.34
N HIS A 154 10.89 -4.90 -2.24
CA HIS A 154 9.89 -5.36 -3.21
C HIS A 154 8.66 -4.45 -3.25
N ILE A 155 8.17 -4.05 -2.08
CA ILE A 155 7.00 -3.17 -1.93
C ILE A 155 7.30 -1.77 -2.48
N LEU A 156 8.48 -1.21 -2.19
CA LEU A 156 8.87 0.10 -2.72
C LEU A 156 8.98 0.08 -4.24
N VAL A 157 9.61 -0.94 -4.81
CA VAL A 157 9.70 -1.11 -6.27
C VAL A 157 8.31 -1.29 -6.90
N GLY A 158 7.48 -2.16 -6.32
CA GLY A 158 6.10 -2.37 -6.78
C GLY A 158 5.26 -1.10 -6.67
N GLY A 159 5.37 -0.36 -5.57
CA GLY A 159 4.66 0.90 -5.35
C GLY A 159 5.07 1.97 -6.35
N LEU A 160 6.36 2.15 -6.58
CA LEU A 160 6.88 3.08 -7.59
C LEU A 160 6.44 2.70 -9.00
N PHE A 161 6.42 1.41 -9.32
CA PHE A 161 5.95 0.91 -10.61
C PHE A 161 4.48 1.29 -10.85
N TRP A 162 3.58 0.93 -9.93
CA TRP A 162 2.15 1.25 -10.05
C TRP A 162 1.87 2.75 -9.98
N PHE A 163 2.59 3.48 -9.14
CA PHE A 163 2.54 4.94 -9.09
C PHE A 163 2.91 5.55 -10.45
N SER A 164 3.95 5.06 -11.12
CA SER A 164 4.43 5.60 -12.41
C SER A 164 3.41 5.38 -13.53
N ILE A 165 2.81 4.18 -13.59
CA ILE A 165 1.73 3.87 -14.55
C ILE A 165 0.54 4.80 -14.31
N THR A 166 0.13 4.93 -13.05
CA THR A 166 -1.01 5.77 -12.67
C THR A 166 -0.73 7.25 -12.94
N LEU A 167 0.49 7.71 -12.70
CA LEU A 167 0.92 9.09 -12.96
C LEU A 167 0.77 9.44 -14.44
N LEU A 168 1.15 8.52 -15.33
CA LEU A 168 0.96 8.68 -16.76
C LEU A 168 -0.53 8.88 -17.08
N PHE A 169 -1.40 8.01 -16.56
CA PHE A 169 -2.85 8.16 -16.74
C PHE A 169 -3.42 9.45 -16.14
N SER A 170 -2.94 9.86 -14.96
CA SER A 170 -3.34 11.12 -14.32
C SER A 170 -3.05 12.34 -15.21
N THR A 171 -2.04 12.29 -16.07
CA THR A 171 -1.68 13.41 -16.95
C THR A 171 -2.43 13.41 -18.28
N ILE A 172 -2.93 12.25 -18.71
CA ILE A 172 -3.64 12.07 -19.98
C ILE A 172 -5.14 12.34 -19.80
N PHE A 173 -5.71 11.91 -18.67
CA PHE A 173 -7.14 12.02 -18.43
C PHE A 173 -7.50 13.23 -17.57
N GLU A 174 -8.57 13.91 -17.95
CA GLU A 174 -9.09 15.11 -17.28
C GLU A 174 -10.08 14.78 -16.14
N ASP A 175 -10.45 13.51 -15.98
CA ASP A 175 -11.45 13.03 -15.00
C ASP A 175 -10.80 11.98 -14.08
N GLN A 176 -11.11 12.05 -12.78
CA GLN A 176 -10.56 11.14 -11.77
C GLN A 176 -11.11 9.70 -11.83
N VAL A 177 -12.35 9.52 -12.31
CA VAL A 177 -13.12 8.27 -12.16
C VAL A 177 -13.27 7.53 -13.48
N ARG A 178 -13.55 8.24 -14.58
CA ARG A 178 -13.77 7.58 -15.89
C ARG A 178 -12.64 6.64 -16.31
N PRO A 179 -11.36 6.96 -16.10
CA PRO A 179 -10.27 6.09 -16.55
C PRO A 179 -10.10 4.81 -15.72
N LEU A 180 -10.76 4.73 -14.56
CA LEU A 180 -10.81 3.52 -13.73
C LEU A 180 -11.98 2.60 -14.11
N LEU A 181 -12.92 3.08 -14.94
CA LEU A 181 -14.14 2.36 -15.35
C LEU A 181 -14.10 1.84 -16.81
N LEU A 182 -13.06 2.22 -17.57
CA LEU A 182 -12.80 1.76 -18.94
C LEU A 182 -11.88 0.55 -18.95
#